data_AF-A0A8B3DC28-F1
#
_entry.id   AF-A0A8B3DC28-F1
#
_cell.length_a   1.000
_cell.length_b   1.000
_cell.length_c   1.000
_cell.angle_alpha   90.00
_cell.angle_beta   90.00
_cell.angle_gamma   90.00
#
_symmetry.space_group_name_H-M   'P 1'
#
loop_
_entity.id
_entity.type
_entity.pdbx_description
1 polymer ?
#
loop_
_entity_poly.entity_id
_entity_poly.type
_entity_poly.pdbx_seq_one_letter_code
_entity_poly.pdbx_strand_id
1 'polypeptide(L)'
;MVSLVLNHPESQVKKKKKQPFSQTFKTGIGVGYYIPQTLMQRISIGDRVVILSDKKGSEERAEGVLSNFMQSGSTNHNPPRPRYDVCITGLKKVKYHRNDFGKLERSGVAVF
;
A
#
# COMPACT_ATOMS: atom_id res chain seq x y z
N MET A 1 -4.02 16.91 1.86
CA MET A 1 -3.66 15.88 2.85
C MET A 1 -3.29 14.65 2.05
N VAL A 2 -2.04 14.18 2.18
CA VAL A 2 -1.52 13.16 1.29
C VAL A 2 -2.07 11.80 1.70
N SER A 3 -2.56 11.01 0.74
CA SER A 3 -3.02 9.65 0.98
C SER A 3 -2.12 8.65 0.26
N LEU A 4 -1.49 7.77 1.02
CA LEU A 4 -0.73 6.65 0.50
C LEU A 4 -1.70 5.49 0.20
N VAL A 5 -1.82 5.10 -1.06
CA VAL A 5 -2.63 3.95 -1.47
C VAL A 5 -1.73 2.73 -1.61
N LEU A 6 -2.07 1.64 -0.90
CA LEU A 6 -1.46 0.33 -1.09
C LEU A 6 -2.48 -0.60 -1.75
N ASN A 7 -2.25 -0.90 -3.02
CA ASN A 7 -3.07 -1.83 -3.79
C ASN A 7 -2.51 -3.25 -3.68
N HIS A 8 -3.37 -4.19 -3.28
CA HIS A 8 -3.11 -5.61 -3.19
C HIS A 8 -3.91 -6.38 -4.26
N PRO A 9 -3.58 -6.27 -5.57
CA PRO A 9 -4.30 -7.04 -6.58
C PRO A 9 -4.03 -8.53 -6.37
N GLU A 10 -5.09 -9.33 -6.21
CA GLU A 10 -5.01 -10.76 -5.83
C GLU A 10 -4.15 -11.57 -6.84
N SER A 11 -4.13 -11.13 -8.10
CA SER A 11 -3.29 -11.69 -9.16
C SER A 11 -1.78 -11.54 -8.88
N GLN A 12 -1.35 -10.44 -8.26
CA GLN A 12 0.04 -10.28 -7.83
C GLN A 12 0.32 -10.90 -6.47
N VAL A 13 -0.68 -10.94 -5.57
CA VAL A 13 -0.58 -11.68 -4.29
C VAL A 13 -0.21 -13.15 -4.57
N LYS A 14 -0.95 -13.81 -5.47
CA LYS A 14 -0.69 -15.21 -5.85
C LYS A 14 0.60 -15.39 -6.65
N LYS A 15 0.85 -14.57 -7.68
CA LYS A 15 2.04 -14.72 -8.55
C LYS A 15 3.36 -14.33 -7.89
N LYS A 16 3.36 -13.35 -6.99
CA LYS A 16 4.58 -12.79 -6.37
C LYS A 16 4.68 -13.09 -4.86
N LYS A 17 3.82 -13.95 -4.32
CA LYS A 17 3.72 -14.25 -2.88
C LYS A 17 3.67 -12.97 -2.01
N LYS A 18 2.99 -11.92 -2.49
CA LYS A 18 2.82 -10.68 -1.72
C LYS A 18 1.82 -10.91 -0.59
N GLN A 19 1.91 -10.11 0.47
CA GLN A 19 0.95 -10.17 1.56
C GLN A 19 -0.47 -9.81 1.08
N PRO A 20 -1.51 -10.60 1.42
CA PRO A 20 -2.89 -10.30 1.06
C PRO A 20 -3.49 -9.17 1.91
N PHE A 21 -4.55 -8.54 1.40
CA PHE A 21 -5.30 -7.48 2.08
C PHE A 21 -5.71 -7.88 3.50
N SER A 22 -6.27 -9.07 3.70
CA SER A 22 -6.73 -9.56 5.00
C SER A 22 -5.61 -9.58 6.05
N GLN A 23 -4.41 -9.95 5.64
CA GLN A 23 -3.24 -9.99 6.52
C GLN A 23 -2.76 -8.58 6.85
N THR A 24 -2.70 -7.67 5.86
CA THR A 24 -2.39 -6.25 6.10
C THR A 24 -3.42 -5.59 7.02
N PHE A 25 -4.70 -5.86 6.80
CA PHE A 25 -5.78 -5.35 7.63
C PHE A 25 -5.67 -5.84 9.08
N LYS A 26 -5.31 -7.11 9.29
CA LYS A 26 -5.15 -7.70 10.62
C LYS A 26 -3.89 -7.23 11.35
N THR A 27 -2.77 -7.12 10.63
CA THR A 27 -1.46 -6.79 11.23
C THR A 27 -1.19 -5.30 11.30
N GLY A 28 -1.86 -4.51 10.44
CA GLY A 28 -1.54 -3.11 10.23
C GLY A 28 -0.23 -2.89 9.47
N ILE A 29 0.36 -3.92 8.85
CA ILE A 29 1.67 -3.80 8.19
C ILE A 29 1.53 -4.21 6.72
N GLY A 30 1.82 -3.29 5.80
CA GLY A 30 1.95 -3.56 4.38
C GLY A 30 3.41 -3.88 4.03
N VAL A 31 3.71 -5.11 3.61
CA VAL A 31 5.09 -5.59 3.47
C VAL A 31 5.69 -5.39 2.08
N GLY A 32 6.92 -4.88 2.04
CA GLY A 32 7.84 -4.99 0.90
C GLY A 32 7.49 -4.11 -0.31
N TYR A 33 6.96 -2.91 -0.07
CA TYR A 33 6.58 -1.96 -1.10
C TYR A 33 7.77 -1.16 -1.62
N TYR A 34 7.93 -1.10 -2.94
CA TYR A 34 8.82 -0.12 -3.53
C TYR A 34 8.09 1.23 -3.58
N ILE A 35 8.60 2.22 -2.86
CA ILE A 35 8.10 3.60 -2.86
C ILE A 35 9.19 4.47 -3.52
N PRO A 36 8.92 5.06 -4.70
CA PRO A 36 9.85 6.00 -5.33
C PRO A 36 10.26 7.12 -4.37
N GLN A 37 11.52 7.53 -4.43
CA GLN A 37 12.06 8.57 -3.53
C GLN A 37 11.29 9.90 -3.63
N THR A 38 10.84 10.25 -4.83
CA THR A 38 9.99 11.43 -5.08
C THR A 38 8.63 11.35 -4.38
N LEU A 39 8.10 10.15 -4.14
CA LEU A 39 6.87 9.94 -3.38
C LEU A 39 7.16 9.90 -1.89
N MET A 40 8.26 9.28 -1.46
CA MET A 40 8.70 9.28 -0.05
C MET A 40 8.81 10.70 0.52
N GLN A 41 9.35 11.65 -0.26
CA GLN A 41 9.46 13.06 0.16
C GLN A 41 8.11 13.74 0.41
N ARG A 42 7.02 13.20 -0.15
CA ARG A 42 5.67 13.75 -0.01
C ARG A 42 4.85 13.09 1.08
N ILE A 43 5.37 12.03 1.70
CA ILE A 43 4.66 11.26 2.73
C ILE A 43 5.26 11.57 4.10
N SER A 44 4.42 11.92 5.05
CA SER A 44 4.77 12.19 6.45
C SER A 44 4.05 11.23 7.38
N ILE A 45 4.67 10.90 8.52
CA ILE A 45 3.98 10.18 9.60
C ILE A 45 2.73 10.97 9.98
N GLY A 46 1.60 10.28 10.15
CA GLY A 46 0.29 10.90 10.34
C GLY A 46 -0.54 11.04 9.06
N ASP A 47 0.05 10.81 7.88
CA ASP A 47 -0.71 10.82 6.63
C ASP A 47 -1.70 9.65 6.54
N ARG A 48 -2.76 9.84 5.75
CA ARG A 48 -3.77 8.81 5.54
C ARG A 48 -3.18 7.68 4.71
N VAL A 49 -3.45 6.43 5.09
CA VAL A 49 -3.12 5.26 4.29
C VAL A 49 -4.41 4.56 3.88
N VAL A 50 -4.55 4.27 2.59
CA VAL A 50 -5.69 3.56 2.00
C VAL A 50 -5.19 2.21 1.50
N ILE A 51 -5.67 1.11 2.05
CA ILE A 51 -5.39 -0.22 1.53
C ILE A 51 -6.56 -0.69 0.66
N LEU A 52 -6.25 -1.25 -0.50
CA LEU A 52 -7.23 -1.73 -1.48
C LEU A 52 -6.98 -3.19 -1.83
N SER A 53 -8.06 -3.95 -1.98
CA SER A 53 -8.09 -5.27 -2.60
C SER A 53 -8.94 -5.19 -3.85
N ASP A 54 -8.31 -5.13 -5.03
CA ASP A 54 -9.03 -5.17 -6.31
C ASP A 54 -9.18 -6.63 -6.76
N LYS A 55 -10.23 -7.28 -6.25
CA LYS A 55 -10.70 -8.58 -6.71
C LYS A 55 -12.06 -8.37 -7.34
N LYS A 56 -12.19 -8.72 -8.63
CA LYS A 56 -13.45 -8.60 -9.36
C LYS A 56 -14.57 -9.34 -8.59
N GLY A 57 -15.53 -8.58 -8.05
CA GLY A 57 -16.64 -9.08 -7.22
C GLY A 57 -16.41 -9.15 -5.71
N SER A 58 -15.24 -8.75 -5.21
CA SER A 58 -14.91 -8.66 -3.77
C SER A 58 -13.89 -7.56 -3.52
N GLU A 59 -14.27 -6.35 -3.94
CA GLU A 59 -13.47 -5.15 -3.76
C GLU A 59 -13.51 -4.72 -2.29
N GLU A 60 -12.34 -4.65 -1.64
CA GLU A 60 -12.25 -4.22 -0.24
C GLU A 60 -11.41 -2.95 -0.13
N ARG A 61 -11.82 -2.07 0.79
CA ARG A 61 -11.08 -0.87 1.17
C ARG A 61 -11.01 -0.78 2.68
N ALA A 62 -9.84 -0.43 3.18
CA ALA A 62 -9.69 0.03 4.55
C ALA A 62 -8.73 1.21 4.59
N GLU A 63 -8.87 1.99 5.64
CA GLU A 63 -8.11 3.22 5.82
C GLU A 63 -7.58 3.31 7.23
N GLY A 64 -6.41 3.88 7.35
CA GLY A 64 -5.79 4.18 8.62
C GLY A 64 -4.83 5.34 8.46
N VAL A 65 -3.90 5.42 9.40
CA VAL A 65 -2.90 6.47 9.48
C VAL A 65 -1.52 5.84 9.43
N LEU A 66 -0.63 6.43 8.66
CA LEU A 66 0.76 6.01 8.60
C LEU A 66 1.42 6.27 9.96
N SER A 67 1.92 5.22 10.59
CA SER A 67 2.69 5.34 11.83
C SER A 67 4.18 5.33 11.58
N ASN A 68 4.66 4.50 10.63
CA ASN A 68 6.09 4.37 10.36
C ASN A 68 6.37 3.72 8.98
N PHE A 69 7.60 3.90 8.48
CA PHE A 69 8.17 3.11 7.40
C PHE A 69 9.44 2.41 7.86
N MET A 70 9.57 1.13 7.57
CA MET A 70 10.78 0.38 7.85
C MET A 70 11.34 -0.17 6.54
N GLN A 71 12.60 0.12 6.24
CA GLN A 71 13.25 -0.50 5.09
C GLN A 71 13.39 -2.01 5.33
N SER A 72 12.76 -2.83 4.49
CA SER A 72 12.69 -4.29 4.66
C SER A 72 13.45 -5.06 3.58
N GLY A 73 13.94 -4.37 2.55
CA GLY A 73 14.79 -4.98 1.53
C GLY A 73 15.07 -4.07 0.35
N SER A 74 15.40 -4.68 -0.78
CA SER A 74 15.68 -3.99 -2.04
C SER A 74 15.12 -4.75 -3.24
N THR A 75 14.96 -4.07 -4.37
CA THR A 75 14.63 -4.69 -5.65
C THR A 75 15.87 -5.31 -6.28
N ASN A 76 15.70 -6.39 -7.05
CA ASN A 76 16.78 -7.05 -7.80
C ASN A 76 17.18 -6.26 -9.07
N HIS A 77 16.92 -4.95 -9.14
CA HIS A 77 17.36 -4.09 -10.24
C HIS A 77 18.80 -3.63 -10.01
N ASN A 78 19.47 -3.17 -11.07
CA ASN A 78 20.76 -2.48 -10.97
C ASN A 78 20.61 -1.03 -11.46
N PRO A 79 20.72 0.00 -10.59
CA PRO A 79 20.98 -0.08 -9.15
C PRO A 79 19.78 -0.60 -8.34
N PRO A 80 20.03 -1.26 -7.19
CA PRO A 80 18.97 -1.80 -6.33
C PRO A 80 18.19 -0.66 -5.69
N ARG A 81 16.86 -0.78 -5.65
CA ARG A 81 15.99 0.24 -5.07
C ARG A 81 15.37 -0.25 -3.76
N PRO A 82 15.32 0.58 -2.70
CA PRO A 82 14.85 0.14 -1.39
C PRO A 82 13.36 -0.21 -1.40
N ARG A 83 12.99 -1.20 -0.59
CA ARG A 83 11.61 -1.59 -0.28
C ARG A 83 11.31 -1.31 1.18
N TYR A 84 10.07 -0.95 1.45
CA TYR A 84 9.60 -0.52 2.76
C TYR A 84 8.39 -1.34 3.19
N ASP A 85 8.39 -1.69 4.46
CA ASP A 85 7.21 -2.11 5.20
C ASP A 85 6.52 -0.85 5.73
N VAL A 86 5.22 -0.75 5.47
CA VAL A 86 4.38 0.40 5.82
C VAL A 86 3.56 0.04 7.03
N CYS A 87 3.84 0.68 8.17
CA CYS A 87 3.10 0.48 9.41
C CYS A 87 1.91 1.44 9.47
N ILE A 88 0.73 0.92 9.73
CA ILE A 88 -0.55 1.62 9.67
C ILE A 88 -1.30 1.40 10.98
N THR A 89 -1.71 2.48 11.61
CA THR A 89 -2.53 2.47 12.82
C THR A 89 -3.97 2.86 12.51
N GLY A 90 -4.92 2.37 13.32
CA GLY A 90 -6.33 2.74 13.21
C GLY A 90 -7.04 2.26 11.94
N LEU A 91 -6.59 1.15 11.36
CA LEU A 91 -7.21 0.56 10.17
C LEU A 91 -8.69 0.23 10.38
N LYS A 92 -9.55 0.81 9.56
CA LYS A 92 -11.00 0.57 9.55
C LYS A 92 -11.47 0.30 8.13
N LYS A 93 -12.32 -0.71 7.95
CA LYS A 93 -12.97 -0.95 6.66
C LYS A 93 -13.90 0.22 6.33
N VAL A 94 -13.85 0.67 5.10
CA VAL A 94 -14.72 1.73 4.58
C VAL A 94 -15.32 1.28 3.25
N LYS A 95 -16.36 1.99 2.81
CA LYS A 95 -17.01 1.66 1.55
C LYS A 95 -16.04 1.86 0.38
N TYR A 96 -15.93 0.85 -0.46
CA TYR A 96 -15.12 0.91 -1.66
C TYR A 96 -15.82 1.76 -2.72
N HIS A 97 -15.12 2.79 -3.19
CA HIS A 97 -15.59 3.67 -4.26
C HIS A 97 -14.45 3.82 -5.25
N ARG A 98 -14.59 3.21 -6.43
CA ARG A 98 -13.52 3.18 -7.45
C ARG A 98 -13.08 4.57 -7.92
N ASN A 99 -13.95 5.58 -7.76
CA ASN A 99 -13.69 6.96 -8.12
C ASN A 99 -12.85 7.71 -7.07
N ASP A 100 -12.69 7.17 -5.86
CA ASP A 100 -11.99 7.84 -4.75
C ASP A 100 -10.46 7.72 -4.84
N PHE A 101 -9.95 6.90 -5.75
CA PHE A 101 -8.53 6.74 -6.01
C PHE A 101 -8.30 6.86 -7.51
N GLY A 102 -7.35 7.71 -7.90
CA GLY A 102 -6.98 7.93 -9.30
C GLY A 102 -6.42 6.66 -9.97
N LYS A 103 -5.88 6.79 -11.19
CA LYS A 103 -5.23 5.66 -11.88
C LYS A 103 -4.15 5.05 -10.98
N LEU A 104 -4.39 3.83 -10.52
CA LEU A 104 -3.44 3.07 -9.71
C LEU A 104 -2.21 2.75 -10.57
N GLU A 105 -1.04 3.19 -10.12
CA GLU A 105 0.22 2.85 -10.77
C GLU A 105 0.45 1.33 -10.74
N ARG A 106 1.16 0.80 -11.75
CA ARG A 106 1.46 -0.65 -11.87
C ARG A 106 2.24 -1.22 -10.67
N SER A 107 2.88 -0.35 -9.88
CA SER A 107 3.56 -0.66 -8.62
C SER A 107 2.60 -1.05 -7.49
N GLY A 108 1.32 -0.67 -7.60
CA GLY A 108 0.34 -0.79 -6.53
C GLY A 108 0.52 0.26 -5.43
N VAL A 109 1.26 1.33 -5.68
CA VAL A 109 1.43 2.46 -4.77
C VAL A 109 1.01 3.74 -5.46
N ALA A 110 0.08 4.50 -4.88
CA ALA A 110 -0.27 5.84 -5.34
C ALA A 110 -0.19 6.82 -4.16
N VAL A 111 0.12 8.08 -4.45
CA VAL A 111 0.19 9.17 -3.47
C VAL A 111 -0.61 10.33 -4.07
N PHE A 112 -1.70 10.73 -3.41
CA PHE A 112 -2.56 11.83 -3.84
C PHE A 112 -2.74 12.87 -2.74
#